data_AF-A0A3Q9KFF7-F1
#
_entry.id   AF-A0A3Q9KFF7-F1
#
_cell.length_a   1.000
_cell.length_b   1.000
_cell.length_c   1.000
_cell.angle_alpha   90.00
_cell.angle_beta   90.00
_cell.angle_gamma   90.00
#
_symmetry.space_group_name_H-M   'P 1'
#
loop_
_entity.id
_entity.type
_entity.pdbx_description
1 polymer ?
#
loop_
_entity_poly.entity_id
_entity_poly.type
_entity_poly.pdbx_seq_one_letter_code
_entity_poly.pdbx_strand_id
1 'polypeptide(L)' 'MIRQRIADGTYPPGTRVPSVVEMLEEFGIATTTGQKVHRGLRSEGLIYTEPGMGSFVSKNLPEDLAAAGGSSDDA' A
#
# COMPACT_ATOMS: atom_id res chain seq x y z
N MET A 1 7.11 2.57 4.71
CA MET A 1 6.72 3.41 3.55
C MET A 1 5.31 3.06 3.05
N ILE A 2 5.09 2.19 2.05
CA ILE A 2 3.72 1.95 1.53
C ILE A 2 2.79 1.25 2.54
N ARG A 3 3.26 0.21 3.23
CA ARG A 3 2.46 -0.49 4.26
C ARG A 3 2.01 0.45 5.38
N GLN A 4 2.91 1.32 5.84
CA GLN A 4 2.58 2.34 6.85
C GLN A 4 1.55 3.34 6.31
N ARG A 5 1.70 3.80 5.07
CA ARG A 5 0.72 4.70 4.42
C ARG A 5 -0.67 4.06 4.23
N ILE A 6 -0.72 2.74 4.08
CA ILE A 6 -2.00 2.01 4.06
C ILE A 6 -2.57 1.94 5.49
N ALA A 7 -1.71 1.70 6.49
CA ALA A 7 -2.10 1.59 7.89
C ALA A 7 -2.54 2.92 8.52
N ASP A 8 -1.86 4.02 8.21
CA ASP A 8 -2.14 5.37 8.70
C ASP A 8 -3.29 6.06 7.94
N GLY A 9 -3.85 5.40 6.91
CA GLY A 9 -4.97 5.90 6.12
C GLY A 9 -4.58 6.86 4.99
N THR A 10 -3.29 7.13 4.76
CA THR A 10 -2.82 7.91 3.60
C THR A 10 -3.27 7.30 2.27
N TYR A 11 -3.30 5.96 2.19
CA TYR A 11 -3.88 5.22 1.07
C TYR A 11 -5.12 4.45 1.53
N PRO A 12 -6.31 5.09 1.45
CA PRO A 12 -7.53 4.43 1.86
C PRO A 12 -7.87 3.26 0.92
N PRO A 13 -8.64 2.27 1.41
CA PRO A 13 -9.01 1.13 0.60
C PRO A 13 -9.68 1.51 -0.73
N GLY A 14 -9.28 0.83 -1.81
CA GLY A 14 -9.73 1.14 -3.17
C GLY A 14 -8.96 2.26 -3.87
N THR A 15 -7.97 2.89 -3.22
CA THR A 15 -7.07 3.83 -3.91
C THR A 15 -5.99 3.12 -4.69
N ARG A 16 -5.51 3.77 -5.74
CA ARG A 16 -4.44 3.26 -6.59
C ARG A 16 -3.10 3.37 -5.87
N VAL A 17 -2.37 2.26 -5.85
CA VAL A 17 -1.02 2.16 -5.32
C VAL A 17 -0.04 2.48 -6.46
N PRO A 18 1.04 3.24 -6.19
CA PRO A 18 2.08 3.49 -7.20
C PRO A 18 2.59 2.18 -7.79
N SER A 19 2.71 2.12 -9.12
CA SER A 19 3.38 1.01 -9.80
C SER A 19 4.86 0.96 -9.43
N VAL A 20 5.55 -0.13 -9.77
CA VAL A 20 7.00 -0.26 -9.52
C VAL A 20 7.79 0.88 -10.17
N VAL A 21 7.35 1.36 -11.34
CA VAL A 21 7.99 2.48 -12.05
C VAL A 21 7.71 3.79 -11.32
N GLU A 22 6.45 4.05 -10.94
CA GLU A 22 6.09 5.23 -10.15
C GLU A 22 6.80 5.24 -8.79
N MET A 23 7.02 4.08 -8.17
CA MET A 23 7.79 3.98 -6.93
C MET A 23 9.26 4.36 -7.12
N LEU A 24 9.86 4.00 -8.26
CA LEU A 24 11.23 4.41 -8.60
C LEU A 24 11.30 5.94 -8.76
N GLU A 25 10.31 6.53 -9.42
CA GLU A 25 10.26 7.97 -9.68
C GLU A 25 9.94 8.79 -8.41
N GLU A 26 8.99 8.35 -7.59
CA GLU A 26 8.52 9.08 -6.40
C GLU A 26 9.46 8.86 -5.19
N PHE A 27 9.97 7.64 -5.01
CA PHE A 27 10.75 7.28 -3.81
C PHE A 27 12.23 6.98 -4.10
N GLY A 28 12.67 7.01 -5.36
CA GLY A 28 14.06 6.71 -5.74
C GLY A 28 14.46 5.25 -5.48
N ILE A 29 13.50 4.33 -5.29
CA ILE A 29 13.81 2.94 -4.93
C ILE A 29 14.08 2.10 -6.17
N ALA A 30 15.05 1.18 -6.08
CA ALA A 30 15.33 0.23 -7.14
C ALA A 30 14.07 -0.57 -7.53
N THR A 31 13.93 -0.87 -8.83
CA THR A 31 12.79 -1.65 -9.38
C THR A 31 12.61 -2.99 -8.68
N THR A 32 13.70 -3.67 -8.33
CA THR A 32 13.69 -4.92 -7.56
C THR A 32 13.11 -4.74 -6.16
N THR A 33 13.36 -3.60 -5.51
CA THR A 33 12.75 -3.25 -4.21
C THR A 33 11.26 -2.98 -4.38
N GLY A 34 10.86 -2.19 -5.38
CA GLY A 34 9.44 -1.94 -5.67
C GLY A 34 8.66 -3.24 -5.96
N GLN A 35 9.27 -4.17 -6.71
CA GLN A 35 8.69 -5.49 -6.94
C GLN A 35 8.55 -6.32 -5.66
N LYS A 36 9.56 -6.32 -4.78
CA LYS A 36 9.50 -7.01 -3.48
C LYS A 36 8.38 -6.44 -2.61
N VAL A 37 8.24 -5.11 -2.59
CA VAL A 37 7.17 -4.42 -1.84
C VAL A 37 5.80 -4.82 -2.40
N HIS A 38 5.58 -4.71 -3.71
CA HIS A 38 4.32 -5.15 -4.35
C HIS A 38 4.00 -6.62 -4.05
N ARG A 39 5.00 -7.50 -4.15
CA ARG A 39 4.82 -8.93 -3.87
C ARG A 39 4.47 -9.18 -2.39
N GLY A 40 5.13 -8.49 -1.47
CA GLY A 40 4.83 -8.58 -0.03
C GLY A 40 3.42 -8.11 0.28
N LEU A 41 3.07 -6.89 -0.15
CA LEU A 41 1.73 -6.32 0.03
C LEU A 41 0.63 -7.21 -0.57
N ARG A 42 0.87 -7.78 -1.75
CA ARG A 42 -0.08 -8.70 -2.39
C ARG A 42 -0.20 -10.03 -1.64
N SER A 43 0.92 -10.58 -1.16
CA SER A 43 0.94 -11.81 -0.37
C SER A 43 0.24 -11.64 0.98
N GLU A 44 0.30 -10.45 1.55
CA GLU A 44 -0.39 -10.06 2.78
C GLU A 44 -1.87 -9.68 2.53
N GLY A 45 -2.34 -9.68 1.27
CA GLY A 45 -3.71 -9.31 0.91
C GLY A 45 -4.02 -7.82 1.05
N LEU A 46 -3.00 -6.97 1.19
CA LEU A 46 -3.13 -5.52 1.40
C LEU A 46 -3.39 -4.76 0.09
N ILE A 47 -2.97 -5.34 -1.03
CA ILE A 47 -3.22 -4.79 -2.36
C ILE A 47 -3.73 -5.87 -3.30
N TYR A 48 -4.47 -5.46 -4.31
CA TYR A 48 -4.91 -6.31 -5.40
C TYR A 48 -4.58 -5.64 -6.74
N THR A 49 -4.30 -6.47 -7.74
CA THR A 49 -3.98 -5.98 -9.09
C THR A 49 -5.21 -6.15 -9.97
N GLU A 50 -5.67 -5.06 -10.57
CA GLU A 50 -6.68 -5.09 -11.63
C GLU A 50 -6.01 -5.06 -13.00
N PRO A 51 -6.20 -6.10 -13.84
CA PRO A 51 -5.65 -6.13 -15.19
C PRO A 51 -6.04 -4.89 -15.99
N GLY A 52 -5.05 -4.20 -16.55
CA GLY A 52 -5.25 -2.98 -17.35
C GLY A 52 -5.46 -1.69 -16.56
N MET A 53 -5.73 -1.75 -15.25
CA MET A 53 -5.95 -0.55 -14.41
C MET A 53 -4.85 -0.28 -13.38
N GLY A 54 -4.10 -1.31 -12.97
CA GLY A 54 -2.97 -1.17 -12.05
C GLY A 54 -3.17 -1.91 -10.74
N SER A 55 -2.58 -1.42 -9.65
CA SER A 55 -2.73 -2.03 -8.32
C SER A 55 -3.45 -1.09 -7.37
N PHE A 56 -4.30 -1.64 -6.51
CA PHE A 56 -5.17 -0.91 -5.61
C PHE A 56 -5.10 -1.48 -4.20
N VAL A 57 -5.33 -0.63 -3.19
CA VAL A 57 -5.38 -1.06 -1.79
C VAL A 57 -6.63 -1.92 -1.56
N SER A 58 -6.45 -3.08 -0.94
CA SER A 58 -7.52 -4.01 -0.62
C SER A 58 -8.56 -3.39 0.31
N LYS A 59 -9.84 -3.67 0.05
CA LYS A 59 -10.98 -3.27 0.90
C LYS A 59 -11.03 -4.02 2.21
N ASN A 60 -10.43 -5.21 2.25
CA ASN A 60 -10.34 -6.06 3.42
C ASN A 60 -8.90 -5.98 3.94
N LEU A 61 -8.57 -4.85 4.57
CA LEU A 61 -7.32 -4.75 5.32
C LEU A 61 -7.45 -5.60 6.59
N PRO A 62 -6.40 -6.35 6.96
CA PRO A 62 -6.42 -7.11 8.20
C PRO A 62 -6.52 -6.15 9.39
N GLU A 63 -7.27 -6.56 10.42
CA GLU A 63 -7.65 -5.71 11.55
C GLU A 63 -6.43 -5.19 12.34
N ASP A 64 -5.31 -5.90 12.30
CA ASP A 64 -4.04 -5.52 12.91
C ASP A 64 -3.43 -4.26 12.26
N LEU A 65 -3.66 -4.03 10.97
CA LEU A 65 -3.28 -2.81 10.26
C LEU A 65 -4.33 -1.70 10.41
N ALA A 66 -5.61 -2.06 10.47
CA ALA A 66 -6.69 -1.10 10.69
C ALA A 66 -6.62 -0.47 12.10
N ALA A 67 -6.18 -1.23 13.11
CA ALA A 67 -6.00 -0.74 14.47
C ALA A 67 -4.84 0.27 14.61
N ALA A 68 -3.86 0.26 13.70
CA ALA A 68 -2.69 1.14 13.75
C ALA A 68 -2.96 2.57 13.23
N GLY A 69 -4.05 2.78 12.47
CA GLY A 69 -4.46 4.11 11.96
C GLY A 69 -5.41 4.88 12.88
N GLY A 70 -5.72 4.33 14.07
CA GLY A 70 -6.75 4.85 14.98
C GLY A 70 -6.25 5.73 16.13
N SER A 71 -4.95 6.03 16.24
CA SER A 71 -4.47 6.98 17.25
C SER A 71 -4.59 8.42 16.74
N SER A 72 -5.82 8.89 16.56
CA SER A 72 -6.15 10.28 16.88
C SER A 72 -6.19 10.40 18.40
N ASP A 73 -5.01 10.49 19.00
CA ASP A 73 -4.82 10.96 20.37
C ASP A 73 -3.91 12.18 20.23
N ASP A 74 -4.50 13.37 20.11
CA ASP A 74 -3.89 14.64 20.54
C ASP A 74 -4.87 15.83 20.37
N ALA A 75 -5.07 16.51 21.50
CA ALA A 75 -5.78 17.78 21.79
C ALA A 75 -7.28 17.74 22.16
#